data_AF-A0A6G9FND2-F1
#
_entry.id   AF-A0A6G9FND2-F1
#
_cell.length_a   1.000
_cell.length_b   1.000
_cell.length_c   1.000
_cell.angle_alpha   90.00
_cell.angle_beta   90.00
_cell.angle_gamma   90.00
#
_symmetry.space_group_name_H-M   'P 1'
#
loop_
_entity.id
_entity.type
_entity.pdbx_description
1 polymer ?
#
loop_
_entity_poly.entity_id
_entity_poly.type
_entity_poly.pdbx_seq_one_letter_code
_entity_poly.pdbx_strand_id
1 'polypeptide(L)'
;MDQQHFSEITSFLEDRLRPLFDPENGSDHGFGMDDTSRALRALLGAVRSAAAVKGMCEQRAAADAELRRVIDQTLAQNWDQLVGLARHWEDHPDFRALFKRGSWDFEPEPAAPAEG
;
A
#
# COMPACT_ATOMS: atom_id res chain seq x y z
N MET A 1 6.87 -8.48 -7.95
CA MET A 1 6.79 -7.24 -7.14
C MET A 1 7.11 -7.60 -5.69
N ASP A 2 7.77 -6.75 -4.90
CA ASP A 2 8.41 -7.12 -3.62
C ASP A 2 8.01 -6.21 -2.45
N GLN A 3 8.43 -6.60 -1.23
CA GLN A 3 8.20 -5.82 0.01
C GLN A 3 8.69 -4.37 -0.09
N GLN A 4 9.71 -4.09 -0.91
CA GLN A 4 10.23 -2.74 -1.11
C GLN A 4 9.19 -1.85 -1.79
N HIS A 5 8.49 -2.33 -2.81
CA HIS A 5 7.43 -1.58 -3.48
C HIS A 5 6.26 -1.21 -2.54
N PHE A 6 5.85 -2.15 -1.67
CA PHE A 6 4.86 -1.87 -0.62
C PHE A 6 5.35 -0.77 0.32
N SER A 7 6.61 -0.84 0.73
CA SER A 7 7.20 0.19 1.60
C SER A 7 7.22 1.55 0.91
N GLU A 8 7.58 1.61 -0.38
CA GLU A 8 7.67 2.86 -1.12
C GLU A 8 6.32 3.56 -1.29
N ILE A 9 5.27 2.85 -1.72
CA ILE A 9 3.95 3.44 -1.89
C ILE A 9 3.33 3.83 -0.54
N THR A 10 3.59 3.04 0.51
CA THR A 10 3.14 3.34 1.87
C THR A 10 3.81 4.62 2.37
N SER A 11 5.14 4.72 2.28
CA SER A 11 5.85 5.93 2.71
C SER A 11 5.42 7.16 1.91
N PHE A 12 5.23 7.02 0.59
CA PHE A 12 4.69 8.09 -0.24
C PHE A 12 3.33 8.58 0.28
N LEU A 13 2.39 7.68 0.58
CA LEU A 13 1.08 8.03 1.12
C LEU A 13 1.16 8.60 2.53
N GLU A 14 1.96 8.01 3.42
CA GLU A 14 2.13 8.47 4.79
C GLU A 14 2.68 9.90 4.86
N ASP A 15 3.64 10.25 4.01
CA ASP A 15 4.20 11.60 3.97
C ASP A 15 3.17 12.66 3.51
N ARG A 16 2.15 12.26 2.75
CA ARG A 16 1.08 13.16 2.25
C ARG A 16 -0.05 13.26 3.26
N LEU A 17 -0.29 12.20 4.00
CA LEU A 17 -1.30 12.14 5.04
C LEU A 17 -0.81 12.80 6.34
N ARG A 18 0.47 12.66 6.70
CA ARG A 18 1.03 13.15 7.98
C ARG A 18 0.79 14.64 8.23
N PRO A 19 1.02 15.57 7.27
CA PRO A 19 0.74 16.99 7.46
C PRO A 19 -0.74 17.32 7.71
N LEU A 20 -1.67 16.48 7.23
CA LEU A 20 -3.11 16.65 7.45
C LEU A 20 -3.54 16.33 8.90
N PHE A 21 -2.67 15.72 9.69
CA PHE A 21 -2.89 15.43 11.11
C PHE A 21 -1.99 16.24 12.03
N ASP A 22 -1.24 17.21 11.49
CA ASP A 22 -0.35 18.05 12.29
C ASP A 22 -1.18 19.01 13.17
N PRO A 23 -1.01 18.96 14.51
CA PRO A 23 -1.64 19.91 15.44
C PRO A 23 -1.47 21.37 15.04
N GLU A 24 -0.29 21.75 14.52
CA GLU A 24 0.05 23.11 14.14
C GLU A 24 -0.67 23.59 12.86
N ASN A 25 -1.12 22.65 12.01
CA ASN A 25 -1.95 22.95 10.84
C ASN A 25 -3.45 23.12 11.17
N GLY A 26 -3.80 23.24 12.46
CA GLY A 26 -5.16 23.50 12.94
C GLY A 26 -5.90 22.30 13.54
N SER A 27 -5.21 21.17 13.76
CA SER A 27 -5.82 19.97 14.34
C SER A 27 -6.29 20.16 15.79
N ASP A 28 -5.67 21.07 16.55
CA ASP A 28 -5.99 21.29 17.98
C ASP A 28 -7.22 22.16 18.26
N HIS A 29 -7.82 22.79 17.22
CA HIS A 29 -8.94 23.73 17.42
C HIS A 29 -10.18 23.51 16.54
N GLY A 30 -10.31 22.38 15.82
CA GLY A 30 -11.59 22.13 15.17
C GLY A 30 -11.62 21.35 13.87
N PHE A 31 -10.73 20.38 13.66
CA PHE A 31 -11.14 19.16 12.97
C PHE A 31 -12.02 18.31 13.92
N GLY A 32 -13.05 18.96 14.46
CA GLY A 32 -13.95 18.42 15.45
C GLY A 32 -14.86 17.42 14.76
N MET A 33 -14.45 16.15 14.72
CA MET A 33 -15.35 15.06 14.35
C MET A 33 -16.10 15.31 13.02
N ASP A 34 -15.53 16.08 12.09
CA ASP A 34 -16.09 16.30 10.76
C ASP A 34 -15.81 15.07 9.89
N ASP A 35 -16.70 14.79 8.94
CA ASP A 35 -16.60 13.58 8.12
C ASP A 35 -15.29 13.54 7.32
N THR A 36 -14.72 14.69 7.00
CA THR A 36 -13.40 14.84 6.36
C THR A 36 -12.27 14.29 7.22
N SER A 37 -12.17 14.68 8.50
CA SER A 37 -11.13 14.16 9.40
C SER A 37 -11.32 12.69 9.71
N ARG A 38 -12.56 12.22 9.80
CA ARG A 38 -12.87 10.81 9.97
C ARG A 38 -12.44 10.01 8.74
N ALA A 39 -12.72 10.53 7.53
CA ALA A 39 -12.30 9.93 6.27
C ALA A 39 -10.77 9.90 6.16
N LEU A 40 -10.08 11.00 6.50
CA LEU A 40 -8.62 11.05 6.50
C LEU A 40 -8.02 10.07 7.53
N ARG A 41 -8.56 10.00 8.76
CA ARG A 41 -8.08 9.01 9.76
C ARG A 41 -8.32 7.57 9.30
N ALA A 42 -9.48 7.29 8.69
CA ALA A 42 -9.76 5.99 8.10
C ALA A 42 -8.79 5.67 6.95
N LEU A 43 -8.43 6.68 6.14
CA LEU A 43 -7.45 6.58 5.08
C LEU A 43 -6.05 6.25 5.60
N LEU A 44 -5.60 6.97 6.64
CA LEU A 44 -4.34 6.68 7.31
C LEU A 44 -4.35 5.29 7.97
N GLY A 45 -5.49 4.89 8.56
CA GLY A 45 -5.69 3.55 9.11
C GLY A 45 -5.59 2.46 8.03
N ALA A 46 -6.20 2.68 6.86
CA ALA A 46 -6.11 1.78 5.72
C ALA A 46 -4.67 1.66 5.19
N VAL A 47 -3.96 2.78 5.04
CA VAL A 47 -2.54 2.78 4.64
C VAL A 47 -1.67 2.02 5.64
N ARG A 48 -1.86 2.24 6.95
CA ARG A 48 -1.11 1.52 8.00
C ARG A 48 -1.45 0.03 8.05
N SER A 49 -2.72 -0.33 7.87
CA SER A 49 -3.14 -1.72 7.78
C SER A 49 -2.51 -2.42 6.57
N ALA A 50 -2.45 -1.73 5.43
CA ALA A 50 -1.76 -2.21 4.24
C ALA A 50 -0.23 -2.22 4.39
N ALA A 51 0.34 -1.43 5.30
CA ALA A 51 1.76 -1.50 5.67
C ALA A 51 2.10 -2.73 6.55
N ALA A 52 1.15 -3.18 7.38
CA ALA A 52 1.29 -4.37 8.22
C ALA A 52 1.45 -5.67 7.40
N VAL A 53 1.18 -5.59 6.09
CA VAL A 53 1.42 -6.63 5.07
C VAL A 53 2.88 -7.08 4.99
N LYS A 54 3.83 -6.32 5.55
CA LYS A 54 5.22 -6.74 5.72
C LYS A 54 5.34 -8.13 6.38
N GLY A 55 4.53 -8.41 7.41
CA GLY A 55 4.51 -9.72 8.06
C GLY A 55 3.93 -10.84 7.18
N MET A 56 3.04 -10.51 6.24
CA MET A 56 2.49 -11.47 5.29
C MET A 56 3.50 -11.85 4.20
N CYS A 57 4.34 -10.90 3.76
CA CYS A 57 5.45 -11.19 2.85
C CYS A 57 6.46 -12.19 3.46
N GLU A 58 6.75 -12.07 4.75
CA GLU A 58 7.62 -12.99 5.48
C GLU A 58 6.96 -14.38 5.63
N GLN A 59 5.66 -14.42 5.97
CA GLN A 59 4.89 -15.67 6.06
C GLN A 59 4.76 -16.40 4.72
N ARG A 60 4.70 -15.67 3.60
CA ARG A 60 4.63 -16.22 2.24
C ARG A 60 5.76 -17.21 1.95
N ALA A 61 6.96 -16.91 2.44
CA ALA A 61 8.16 -17.72 2.22
C ALA A 61 8.07 -19.09 2.93
N ALA A 62 7.44 -19.13 4.10
CA ALA A 62 7.26 -20.33 4.92
C ALA A 62 5.91 -21.05 4.68
N ALA A 63 4.98 -20.42 3.96
CA ALA A 63 3.64 -20.94 3.71
C ALA A 63 3.64 -22.13 2.74
N ASP A 64 2.76 -23.10 3.02
CA ASP A 64 2.39 -24.15 2.07
C ASP A 64 1.62 -23.57 0.87
N ALA A 65 1.34 -24.40 -0.14
CA ALA A 65 0.76 -23.95 -1.41
C ALA A 65 -0.65 -23.33 -1.27
N GLU A 66 -1.44 -23.77 -0.28
CA GLU A 66 -2.79 -23.27 -0.07
C GLU A 66 -2.75 -21.92 0.67
N LEU A 67 -1.99 -21.84 1.76
CA LEU A 67 -1.77 -20.62 2.52
C LEU A 67 -1.07 -19.56 1.66
N ARG A 68 -0.11 -19.95 0.81
CA ARG A 68 0.57 -19.03 -0.12
C ARG A 68 -0.40 -18.38 -1.09
N ARG A 69 -1.40 -19.11 -1.63
CA ARG A 69 -2.43 -18.51 -2.50
C ARG A 69 -3.28 -17.48 -1.78
N VAL A 70 -3.65 -17.76 -0.53
CA VAL A 70 -4.42 -16.81 0.31
C VAL A 70 -3.59 -15.55 0.61
N ILE A 71 -2.32 -15.73 0.95
CA ILE A 71 -1.38 -14.62 1.15
C ILE A 71 -1.26 -13.80 -0.14
N ASP A 72 -1.03 -14.45 -1.29
CA ASP A 72 -0.91 -13.78 -2.59
C ASP A 72 -2.16 -12.96 -2.93
N GLN A 73 -3.35 -13.54 -2.75
CA GLN A 73 -4.59 -12.80 -2.98
C GLN A 73 -4.75 -11.60 -2.05
N THR A 74 -4.34 -11.73 -0.79
CA THR A 74 -4.37 -10.64 0.19
C THR A 74 -3.38 -9.54 -0.18
N LEU A 75 -2.18 -9.89 -0.62
CA LEU A 75 -1.17 -8.95 -1.12
C LEU A 75 -1.71 -8.19 -2.34
N ALA A 76 -2.34 -8.87 -3.28
CA ALA A 76 -2.95 -8.24 -4.45
C ALA A 76 -3.96 -7.16 -4.05
N GLN A 77 -4.88 -7.51 -3.16
CA GLN A 77 -5.95 -6.60 -2.71
C GLN A 77 -5.38 -5.36 -1.99
N ASN A 78 -4.39 -5.53 -1.13
CA ASN A 78 -3.77 -4.41 -0.43
C ASN A 78 -2.99 -3.49 -1.40
N TRP A 79 -2.32 -4.08 -2.39
CA TRP A 79 -1.64 -3.30 -3.43
C TRP A 79 -2.62 -2.45 -4.23
N ASP A 80 -3.73 -3.03 -4.68
CA ASP A 80 -4.74 -2.33 -5.47
C ASP A 80 -5.35 -1.17 -4.67
N GLN A 81 -5.58 -1.36 -3.37
CA GLN A 81 -6.04 -0.29 -2.48
C GLN A 81 -4.99 0.83 -2.42
N LEU A 82 -3.73 0.55 -2.13
CA LEU A 82 -2.67 1.55 -2.04
C LEU A 82 -2.47 2.32 -3.35
N VAL A 83 -2.52 1.62 -4.49
CA VAL A 83 -2.48 2.23 -5.83
C VAL A 83 -3.68 3.13 -6.07
N GLY A 84 -4.88 2.67 -5.72
CA GLY A 84 -6.10 3.49 -5.79
C GLY A 84 -5.98 4.79 -5.01
N LEU A 85 -5.38 4.72 -3.81
CA LEU A 85 -5.11 5.90 -3.00
C LEU A 85 -4.04 6.80 -3.61
N ALA A 86 -2.92 6.24 -4.06
CA ALA A 86 -1.80 7.00 -4.61
C ALA A 86 -2.19 7.82 -5.84
N ARG A 87 -3.14 7.33 -6.65
CA ARG A 87 -3.66 8.03 -7.84
C ARG A 87 -4.30 9.39 -7.54
N HIS A 88 -4.72 9.66 -6.30
CA HIS A 88 -5.18 10.99 -5.91
C HIS A 88 -4.08 12.06 -5.95
N TRP A 89 -2.82 11.65 -6.03
CA TRP A 89 -1.64 12.51 -6.13
C TRP A 89 -0.83 12.25 -7.40
N GLU A 90 -1.48 11.82 -8.49
CA GLU A 90 -0.81 11.51 -9.77
C GLU A 90 -0.09 12.71 -10.40
N ASP A 91 -0.56 13.93 -10.09
CA ASP A 91 0.01 15.21 -10.50
C ASP A 91 1.19 15.66 -9.62
N HIS A 92 1.45 14.98 -8.49
CA HIS A 92 2.52 15.33 -7.56
C HIS A 92 3.91 14.98 -8.14
N PRO A 93 4.94 15.83 -8.01
CA PRO A 93 6.27 15.58 -8.59
C PRO A 93 6.94 14.28 -8.10
N ASP A 94 6.73 13.91 -6.85
CA ASP A 94 7.25 12.64 -6.28
C ASP A 94 6.43 11.40 -6.67
N PHE A 95 5.34 11.55 -7.43
CA PHE A 95 4.55 10.42 -7.89
C PHE A 95 5.36 9.54 -8.85
N ARG A 96 5.45 8.25 -8.55
CA ARG A 96 6.21 7.29 -9.36
C ARG A 96 5.29 6.54 -10.31
N ALA A 97 5.73 6.32 -11.56
CA ALA A 97 4.98 5.54 -12.55
C ALA A 97 4.64 4.11 -12.06
N LEU A 98 5.43 3.55 -11.14
CA LEU A 98 5.17 2.25 -10.53
C LEU A 98 3.84 2.22 -9.75
N PHE A 99 3.40 3.34 -9.18
CA PHE A 99 2.11 3.46 -8.48
C PHE A 99 0.91 3.42 -9.42
N LYS A 100 1.11 3.35 -10.74
CA LYS A 100 0.02 3.14 -11.71
C LYS A 100 -0.24 1.66 -12.02
N ARG A 101 0.69 0.77 -11.67
CA ARG A 101 0.57 -0.68 -11.95
C ARG A 101 -0.54 -1.27 -11.08
N GLY A 102 -1.72 -1.46 -11.66
CA GLY A 102 -2.89 -2.03 -10.99
C GLY A 102 -2.92 -3.55 -10.94
N SER A 103 -1.84 -4.21 -11.37
CA SER A 103 -1.64 -5.63 -11.15
C SER A 103 -0.37 -5.77 -10.33
N TRP A 104 -0.51 -6.26 -9.10
CA TRP A 104 0.59 -6.98 -8.46
C TRP A 104 0.84 -8.21 -9.33
N ASP A 105 1.67 -8.09 -10.38
CA ASP A 105 2.00 -9.23 -11.24
C ASP A 105 2.67 -10.29 -10.36
N PHE A 106 1.88 -11.33 -10.06
CA PHE A 106 2.33 -12.64 -9.58
C PHE A 106 2.78 -13.46 -10.78
N GLU A 107 3.53 -12.89 -11.71
CA GLU A 107 4.16 -13.75 -12.70
C GLU A 107 5.17 -14.61 -11.91
N PRO A 108 4.98 -15.94 -11.81
CA PRO A 108 6.10 -16.77 -11.47
C PRO A 108 7.11 -16.48 -12.56
N GLU A 109 8.33 -16.13 -12.16
CA GLU A 109 9.45 -16.04 -13.09
C GLU A 109 9.36 -17.27 -14.01
N PRO A 110 9.20 -17.10 -15.33
CA PRO A 110 9.04 -18.24 -16.22
C PRO A 110 10.27 -19.11 -16.00
N ALA A 111 10.03 -20.35 -15.56
CA ALA A 111 11.09 -21.33 -15.36
C ALA A 111 11.95 -21.30 -16.62
N ALA A 112 13.23 -20.95 -16.44
CA ALA A 112 14.20 -20.89 -17.53
C ALA A 112 14.02 -22.14 -18.39
N PRO A 113 13.96 -21.99 -19.73
CA PRO A 113 13.69 -23.12 -20.60
C PRO A 113 14.70 -24.22 -20.28
N ALA A 114 14.19 -25.40 -19.92
CA ALA A 114 15.02 -26.57 -19.76
C ALA A 114 15.65 -26.85 -21.12
N GLU A 115 16.93 -26.49 -21.26
CA GLU A 115 17.75 -26.90 -22.40
C GLU A 115 17.80 -28.43 -22.39
N GLY A 116 17.24 -29.01 -23.46
CA GLY A 116 17.23 -30.46 -23.71
C GLY A 116 18.50 -30.97 -24.34
#